data_AF-A0A1Z5SF52-F1
#
_entry.id   AF-A0A1Z5SF52-F1
#
_cell.length_a   1.000
_cell.length_b   1.000
_cell.length_c   1.000
_cell.angle_alpha   90.00
_cell.angle_beta   90.00
_cell.angle_gamma   90.00
#
_symmetry.space_group_name_H-M   'P 1'
#
loop_
_entity.id
_entity.type
_entity.pdbx_description
1 polymer ?
#
loop_
_entity_poly.entity_id
_entity_poly.type
_entity_poly.pdbx_seq_one_letter_code
_entity_poly.pdbx_strand_id
1 'polypeptide(L)'
;MNRKEIIIGAMSLALVAVVILWWLEQQDKEKWKQVAKEKDQAAKDQEDYSRQLEINNLRLIQELLKADLALPDIVKKQLLDLITRYEIRNAQIAIEISSVVKLIEVGEFEKGVMAIAKIIENILKEKLQKREELMKTLTKPNGKKKRAVFADYIECAKQVGIFDKAEAHFALGIKEYRNEEAHVVGVKRQLNYNMSSILTGIELILKCDSFSFSAN
;
A
#
# COMPACT_ATOMS: atom_id res chain seq x y z
N MET A 1 -60.74 -34.20 5.34
CA MET A 1 -60.04 -32.89 5.24
C MET A 1 -60.63 -32.11 4.09
N ASN A 2 -61.17 -30.92 4.36
CA ASN A 2 -62.03 -30.20 3.41
C ASN A 2 -61.17 -29.50 2.35
N ARG A 3 -61.45 -29.68 1.04
CA ARG A 3 -60.63 -29.09 -0.05
C ARG A 3 -60.45 -27.57 0.09
N LYS A 4 -61.43 -26.87 0.68
CA LYS A 4 -61.38 -25.42 0.92
C LYS A 4 -60.33 -25.03 1.98
N GLU A 5 -60.13 -25.83 3.01
CA GLU A 5 -59.14 -25.56 4.07
C GLU A 5 -57.70 -25.75 3.55
N ILE A 6 -57.50 -26.72 2.65
CA ILE A 6 -56.20 -26.95 2.00
C ILE A 6 -55.84 -25.78 1.08
N ILE A 7 -56.80 -25.23 0.33
CA ILE A 7 -56.58 -24.09 -0.57
C ILE A 7 -56.27 -22.81 0.23
N ILE A 8 -56.99 -22.56 1.32
CA ILE A 8 -56.77 -21.39 2.18
C ILE A 8 -55.38 -21.47 2.87
N GLY A 9 -54.99 -22.65 3.35
CA GLY A 9 -53.66 -22.87 3.93
C GLY A 9 -52.52 -22.74 2.93
N ALA A 10 -52.71 -23.14 1.67
CA ALA A 10 -51.72 -22.97 0.62
C ALA A 10 -51.53 -21.50 0.22
N MET A 11 -52.62 -20.74 0.16
CA MET A 11 -52.57 -19.30 -0.16
C MET A 11 -51.84 -18.47 0.91
N SER A 12 -52.05 -18.76 2.20
CA SER A 12 -51.38 -18.04 3.28
C SER A 12 -49.87 -18.31 3.29
N LEU A 13 -49.44 -19.56 3.02
CA LEU A 13 -48.02 -19.90 2.86
C LEU A 13 -47.36 -19.18 1.68
N ALA A 14 -48.05 -19.10 0.53
CA ALA A 14 -47.53 -18.38 -0.64
C ALA A 14 -47.34 -16.89 -0.35
N LEU A 15 -48.26 -16.27 0.37
CA LEU A 15 -48.20 -14.84 0.74
C LEU A 15 -47.02 -14.56 1.68
N VAL A 16 -46.78 -15.44 2.67
CA VAL A 16 -45.63 -15.34 3.57
C VAL A 16 -44.31 -15.48 2.79
N ALA A 17 -44.22 -16.42 1.85
CA ALA A 17 -43.02 -16.61 1.03
C ALA A 17 -42.72 -15.37 0.17
N VAL A 18 -43.75 -14.74 -0.42
CA VAL A 18 -43.59 -13.50 -1.21
C VAL A 18 -43.08 -12.35 -0.34
N VAL A 19 -43.60 -12.18 0.87
CA VAL A 19 -43.15 -11.12 1.79
C VAL A 19 -41.69 -11.33 2.23
N ILE A 20 -41.29 -12.57 2.50
CA ILE A 20 -39.90 -12.90 2.85
C ILE A 20 -38.95 -12.61 1.68
N LEU A 21 -39.33 -13.02 0.46
CA LEU A 21 -38.53 -12.75 -0.75
C LEU A 21 -38.38 -11.25 -1.01
N TRP A 22 -39.47 -10.49 -0.87
CA TRP A 22 -39.45 -9.03 -1.02
C TRP A 22 -38.59 -8.34 0.04
N TRP A 23 -38.64 -8.81 1.29
CA TRP A 23 -37.83 -8.27 2.38
C TRP A 23 -36.33 -8.55 2.18
N LEU A 24 -35.98 -9.76 1.72
CA LEU A 24 -34.60 -10.11 1.37
C LEU A 24 -34.06 -9.23 0.22
N GLU A 25 -34.87 -8.97 -0.79
CA GLU A 25 -34.49 -8.11 -1.92
C GLU A 25 -34.25 -6.64 -1.49
N GLN A 26 -35.06 -6.13 -0.55
CA GLN A 26 -34.85 -4.78 0.01
C GLN A 26 -33.56 -4.69 0.83
N GLN A 27 -33.27 -5.70 1.66
CA GLN A 27 -32.06 -5.72 2.46
C GLN A 27 -30.80 -5.74 1.58
N ASP A 28 -30.86 -6.43 0.44
CA ASP A 28 -29.74 -6.48 -0.50
C ASP A 28 -29.53 -5.12 -1.19
N LYS A 29 -30.60 -4.46 -1.64
CA LYS A 29 -30.53 -3.12 -2.26
C LYS A 29 -29.91 -2.06 -1.36
N GLU A 30 -30.16 -2.10 -0.05
CA GLU A 30 -29.55 -1.15 0.89
C GLU A 30 -28.05 -1.39 1.08
N LYS A 31 -27.61 -2.66 1.15
CA LYS A 31 -26.19 -3.02 1.21
C LYS A 31 -25.45 -2.53 -0.03
N TRP A 32 -26.01 -2.75 -1.23
CA TRP A 32 -25.41 -2.29 -2.48
C TRP A 32 -25.26 -0.77 -2.55
N LYS A 33 -26.20 0.00 -1.97
CA LYS A 33 -26.09 1.47 -1.88
C LYS A 33 -24.99 1.94 -0.94
N GLN A 34 -24.77 1.26 0.18
CA GLN A 34 -23.69 1.58 1.11
C GLN A 34 -22.31 1.30 0.48
N VAL A 35 -22.15 0.14 -0.15
CA VAL A 35 -20.91 -0.23 -0.84
C VAL A 35 -20.58 0.75 -1.98
N ALA A 36 -21.60 1.22 -2.72
CA ALA A 36 -21.40 2.22 -3.76
C ALA A 36 -20.92 3.57 -3.20
N LYS A 37 -21.49 4.03 -2.07
CA LYS A 37 -21.05 5.26 -1.40
C LYS A 37 -19.63 5.17 -0.84
N GLU A 38 -19.27 4.03 -0.24
CA GLU A 38 -17.91 3.80 0.27
C GLU A 38 -16.88 3.77 -0.87
N LYS A 39 -17.22 3.15 -2.00
CA LYS A 39 -16.35 3.15 -3.19
C LYS A 39 -16.16 4.56 -3.77
N ASP A 40 -17.23 5.34 -3.88
CA ASP A 40 -17.16 6.73 -4.35
C ASP A 40 -16.32 7.60 -3.42
N GLN A 41 -16.45 7.42 -2.10
CA GLN A 41 -15.65 8.16 -1.13
C GLN A 41 -14.17 7.77 -1.20
N ALA A 42 -13.86 6.47 -1.28
CA ALA A 42 -12.48 5.99 -1.40
C ALA A 42 -11.81 6.47 -2.69
N ALA A 43 -12.57 6.54 -3.80
CA ALA A 43 -12.07 7.07 -5.07
C ALA A 43 -11.76 8.57 -4.98
N LYS A 44 -12.61 9.36 -4.31
CA LYS A 44 -12.36 10.79 -4.07
C LYS A 44 -11.16 11.03 -3.17
N ASP A 45 -11.05 10.28 -2.06
CA ASP A 45 -9.93 10.38 -1.14
C ASP A 45 -8.61 10.02 -1.86
N GLN A 46 -8.66 9.06 -2.78
CA GLN A 46 -7.52 8.70 -3.64
C GLN A 46 -7.17 9.80 -4.66
N GLU A 47 -8.17 10.43 -5.29
CA GLU A 47 -7.94 11.51 -6.26
C GLU A 47 -7.37 12.77 -5.58
N ASP A 48 -7.93 13.17 -4.44
CA ASP A 48 -7.43 14.30 -3.64
C ASP A 48 -6.01 14.03 -3.15
N TYR A 49 -5.70 12.78 -2.81
CA TYR A 49 -4.36 12.35 -2.44
C TYR A 49 -3.36 12.48 -3.60
N SER A 50 -3.69 11.97 -4.79
CA SER A 50 -2.85 12.12 -5.99
C SER A 50 -2.62 13.58 -6.34
N ARG A 51 -3.65 14.42 -6.23
CA ARG A 51 -3.54 15.86 -6.48
C ARG A 51 -2.65 16.56 -5.45
N GLN A 52 -2.76 16.21 -4.17
CA GLN A 52 -1.86 16.76 -3.13
C GLN A 52 -0.41 16.38 -3.38
N LEU A 53 -0.17 15.14 -3.82
CA LEU A 53 1.15 14.64 -4.13
C LEU A 53 1.78 15.42 -5.30
N GLU A 54 1.02 15.63 -6.39
CA GLU A 54 1.47 16.43 -7.54
C GLU A 54 1.80 17.87 -7.14
N ILE A 55 0.94 18.51 -6.33
CA ILE A 55 1.17 19.87 -5.84
C ILE A 55 2.46 19.93 -4.99
N ASN A 56 2.67 18.95 -4.12
CA ASN A 56 3.87 18.90 -3.28
C ASN A 56 5.13 18.70 -4.13
N ASN A 57 5.08 17.81 -5.14
CA ASN A 57 6.19 17.55 -6.04
C ASN A 57 6.54 18.79 -6.89
N LEU A 58 5.53 19.48 -7.44
CA LEU A 58 5.73 20.70 -8.22
C LEU A 58 6.28 21.85 -7.37
N ARG A 59 5.77 22.02 -6.14
CA ARG A 59 6.28 23.01 -5.19
C ARG A 59 7.75 22.73 -4.85
N LEU A 60 8.12 21.47 -4.76
CA LEU A 60 9.47 21.02 -4.43
C LEU A 60 10.45 21.23 -5.58
N ILE A 61 10.03 20.98 -6.84
CA ILE A 61 10.81 21.37 -8.03
C ILE A 61 11.00 22.89 -8.07
N GLN A 62 9.98 23.66 -7.70
CA GLN A 62 10.11 25.12 -7.60
C GLN A 62 11.03 25.56 -6.46
N GLU A 63 11.01 24.87 -5.31
CA GLU A 63 11.93 25.14 -4.19
C GLU A 63 13.37 24.77 -4.58
N LEU A 64 13.61 23.68 -5.33
CA LEU A 64 14.91 23.31 -5.92
C LEU A 64 15.46 24.38 -6.89
N LEU A 65 14.57 25.01 -7.65
CA LEU A 65 14.96 26.04 -8.62
C LEU A 65 15.19 27.41 -7.95
N LYS A 66 14.57 27.66 -6.80
CA LYS A 66 14.57 28.98 -6.12
C LYS A 66 15.55 29.06 -4.96
N ALA A 67 15.79 27.96 -4.28
CA ALA A 67 16.66 27.90 -3.14
C ALA A 67 17.86 27.05 -3.53
N ASP A 68 19.06 27.55 -3.29
CA ASP A 68 20.33 26.82 -3.39
C ASP A 68 20.42 25.76 -2.27
N LEU A 69 19.35 24.99 -2.09
CA LEU A 69 19.18 23.97 -1.08
C LEU A 69 19.94 22.74 -1.53
N ALA A 70 20.75 22.20 -0.62
CA ALA A 70 21.39 20.93 -0.86
C ALA A 70 20.32 19.83 -0.91
N LEU A 71 20.45 18.91 -1.86
CA LEU A 71 19.54 17.76 -2.04
C LEU A 71 19.20 17.01 -0.72
N PRO A 72 20.11 16.85 0.26
CA PRO A 72 19.79 16.27 1.57
C PRO A 72 18.70 16.99 2.37
N ASP A 73 18.62 18.32 2.31
CA ASP A 73 17.65 19.09 3.12
C ASP A 73 16.21 18.83 2.66
N ILE A 74 16.03 18.61 1.37
CA ILE A 74 14.74 18.34 0.75
C ILE A 74 14.27 16.93 1.09
N VAL A 75 15.16 15.95 0.98
CA VAL A 75 14.87 14.58 1.39
C VAL A 75 14.50 14.54 2.87
N LYS A 76 15.22 15.27 3.72
CA LYS A 76 14.90 15.41 5.14
C LYS A 76 13.51 15.98 5.36
N LYS A 77 13.15 17.06 4.66
CA LYS A 77 11.81 17.67 4.75
C LYS A 77 10.71 16.68 4.39
N GLN A 78 10.87 15.93 3.29
CA GLN A 78 9.88 14.92 2.91
C GLN A 78 9.74 13.79 3.93
N LEU A 79 10.84 13.35 4.53
CA LEU A 79 10.79 12.34 5.59
C LEU A 79 10.11 12.86 6.85
N LEU A 80 10.33 14.14 7.22
CA LEU A 80 9.62 14.77 8.33
C LEU A 80 8.12 14.87 8.07
N ASP A 81 7.72 15.28 6.87
CA ASP A 81 6.31 15.29 6.48
C ASP A 81 5.69 13.88 6.53
N LEU A 82 6.45 12.86 6.11
CA LEU A 82 6.04 11.46 6.19
C LEU A 82 5.89 11.00 7.65
N ILE A 83 6.81 11.38 8.56
CA ILE A 83 6.71 11.08 9.99
C ILE A 83 5.40 11.62 10.56
N THR A 84 5.10 12.91 10.35
CA THR A 84 3.87 13.52 10.86
C THR A 84 2.60 12.81 10.36
N ARG A 85 2.60 12.31 9.12
CA ARG A 85 1.48 11.53 8.58
C ARG A 85 1.32 10.17 9.26
N TYR A 86 2.42 9.53 9.63
CA TYR A 86 2.44 8.20 10.22
C TYR A 86 2.37 8.19 11.75
N GLU A 87 2.70 9.28 12.44
CA GLU A 87 2.63 9.38 13.91
C GLU A 87 1.27 8.92 14.45
N ILE A 88 0.18 9.29 13.76
CA ILE A 88 -1.19 8.94 14.16
C ILE A 88 -1.62 7.58 13.58
N ARG A 89 -1.23 7.27 12.34
CA ARG A 89 -1.70 6.06 11.61
C ARG A 89 -0.95 4.79 11.99
N ASN A 90 0.37 4.87 12.07
CA ASN A 90 1.24 3.75 12.39
C ASN A 90 2.55 4.27 12.99
N ALA A 91 2.56 4.41 14.32
CA ALA A 91 3.69 4.93 15.08
C ALA A 91 4.99 4.14 14.85
N GLN A 92 4.90 2.83 14.57
CA GLN A 92 6.08 2.02 14.28
C GLN A 92 6.76 2.45 12.97
N ILE A 93 5.98 2.69 11.91
CA ILE A 93 6.51 3.22 10.64
C ILE A 93 7.10 4.62 10.85
N ALA A 94 6.45 5.48 11.64
CA ALA A 94 6.99 6.81 11.97
C ALA A 94 8.36 6.74 12.68
N ILE A 95 8.54 5.80 13.61
CA ILE A 95 9.82 5.55 14.28
C ILE A 95 10.88 5.08 13.27
N GLU A 96 10.51 4.18 12.36
CA GLU A 96 11.43 3.68 11.33
C GLU A 96 11.84 4.81 10.37
N ILE A 97 10.92 5.67 9.93
CA ILE A 97 11.25 6.84 9.10
C ILE A 97 12.14 7.84 9.86
N SER A 98 11.87 8.05 11.15
CA SER A 98 12.72 8.90 12.01
C SER A 98 14.16 8.39 12.08
N SER A 99 14.37 7.07 12.01
CA SER A 99 15.72 6.50 11.94
C SER A 99 16.42 6.82 10.61
N VAL A 100 15.68 6.89 9.49
CA VAL A 100 16.22 7.30 8.19
C VAL A 100 16.71 8.75 8.24
N VAL A 101 15.93 9.65 8.85
CA VAL A 101 16.32 11.06 9.01
C VAL A 101 17.65 11.18 9.74
N LYS A 102 17.81 10.47 10.87
CA LYS A 102 19.06 10.50 11.64
C LYS A 102 20.26 10.00 10.84
N LEU A 103 20.07 8.96 10.02
CA LEU A 103 21.12 8.42 9.15
C LEU A 103 21.56 9.45 8.10
N ILE A 104 20.62 10.17 7.50
CA ILE A 104 20.91 11.26 6.55
C ILE A 104 21.66 12.41 7.24
N GLU A 105 21.25 12.79 8.45
CA GLU A 105 21.88 13.87 9.22
C GLU A 105 23.36 13.59 9.55
N VAL A 106 23.71 12.33 9.77
CA VAL A 106 25.10 11.91 10.03
C VAL A 106 25.86 11.48 8.76
N GLY A 107 25.27 11.64 7.58
CA GLY A 107 25.90 11.34 6.29
C GLY A 107 25.95 9.85 5.92
N GLU A 108 25.20 8.99 6.62
CA GLU A 108 25.12 7.53 6.43
C GLU A 108 23.99 7.17 5.44
N PHE A 109 24.11 7.69 4.22
CA PHE A 109 23.03 7.66 3.23
C PHE A 109 22.68 6.25 2.74
N GLU A 110 23.67 5.37 2.59
CA GLU A 110 23.50 3.97 2.18
C GLU A 110 22.65 3.20 3.20
N LYS A 111 22.95 3.38 4.49
CA LYS A 111 22.14 2.84 5.59
C LYS A 111 20.73 3.43 5.58
N GLY A 112 20.59 4.70 5.20
CA GLY A 112 19.29 5.34 4.96
C GLY A 112 18.47 4.62 3.89
N VAL A 113 19.08 4.32 2.73
CA VAL A 113 18.41 3.54 1.65
C VAL A 113 18.06 2.14 2.14
N MET A 114 18.94 1.47 2.88
CA MET A 114 18.68 0.14 3.47
C MET A 114 17.47 0.17 4.40
N ALA A 115 17.35 1.18 5.24
CA ALA A 115 16.23 1.37 6.15
C ALA A 115 14.92 1.63 5.39
N ILE A 116 14.94 2.47 4.35
CA ILE A 116 13.79 2.69 3.45
C ILE A 116 13.33 1.38 2.80
N ALA A 117 14.26 0.58 2.28
CA ALA A 117 13.95 -0.72 1.69
C ALA A 117 13.23 -1.65 2.68
N LYS A 118 13.68 -1.65 3.94
CA LYS A 118 13.09 -2.44 5.02
C LYS A 118 11.68 -1.97 5.38
N ILE A 119 11.44 -0.66 5.41
CA ILE A 119 10.10 -0.09 5.65
C ILE A 119 9.13 -0.56 4.56
N ILE A 120 9.51 -0.44 3.28
CA ILE A 120 8.69 -0.92 2.15
C ILE A 120 8.39 -2.42 2.29
N GLU A 121 9.40 -3.24 2.59
CA GLU A 121 9.21 -4.68 2.79
C GLU A 121 8.23 -4.97 3.93
N ASN A 122 8.33 -4.26 5.06
CA ASN A 122 7.46 -4.43 6.21
C ASN A 122 6.00 -4.09 5.87
N ILE A 123 5.76 -2.97 5.18
CA ILE A 123 4.41 -2.56 4.76
C ILE A 123 3.81 -3.59 3.79
N LEU A 124 4.58 -4.00 2.77
CA LEU A 124 4.11 -5.00 1.80
C LEU A 124 3.84 -6.35 2.48
N LYS A 125 4.69 -6.75 3.43
CA LYS A 125 4.49 -7.97 4.20
C LYS A 125 3.20 -7.91 5.00
N GLU A 126 2.94 -6.82 5.70
CA GLU A 126 1.69 -6.64 6.46
C GLU A 126 0.46 -6.76 5.54
N LYS A 127 0.50 -6.12 4.36
CA LYS A 127 -0.61 -6.10 3.41
C LYS A 127 -0.80 -7.38 2.60
N LEU A 128 0.28 -8.11 2.30
CA LEU A 128 0.26 -9.19 1.31
C LEU A 128 0.55 -10.58 1.87
N GLN A 129 1.05 -10.72 3.11
CA GLN A 129 1.51 -12.02 3.63
C GLN A 129 0.41 -13.10 3.66
N LYS A 130 -0.87 -12.73 3.66
CA LYS A 130 -2.01 -13.66 3.65
C LYS A 130 -2.71 -13.80 2.29
N ARG A 131 -2.21 -13.12 1.24
CA ARG A 131 -2.82 -13.12 -0.11
C ARG A 131 -2.66 -14.47 -0.81
N GLU A 132 -3.69 -14.88 -1.52
CA GLU A 132 -3.66 -16.14 -2.29
C GLU A 132 -2.68 -16.04 -3.47
N GLU A 133 -2.59 -14.87 -4.10
CA GLU A 133 -1.65 -14.56 -5.19
C GLU A 133 -0.21 -14.78 -4.74
N LEU A 134 0.13 -14.33 -3.53
CA LEU A 134 1.42 -14.61 -2.92
C LEU A 134 1.57 -16.12 -2.63
N MET A 135 0.57 -16.76 -2.02
CA MET A 135 0.66 -18.19 -1.70
C MET A 135 0.87 -19.08 -2.93
N LYS A 136 0.29 -18.70 -4.09
CA LYS A 136 0.49 -19.37 -5.37
C LYS A 136 1.95 -19.31 -5.82
N THR A 137 2.60 -18.16 -5.71
CA THR A 137 4.01 -17.99 -6.08
C THR A 137 5.00 -18.61 -5.07
N LEU A 138 4.55 -18.85 -3.83
CA LEU A 138 5.35 -19.49 -2.77
C LEU A 138 5.29 -21.03 -2.77
N THR A 139 4.38 -21.64 -3.54
CA THR A 139 4.23 -23.10 -3.58
C THR A 139 5.20 -23.71 -4.58
N LYS A 140 6.17 -24.49 -4.07
CA LYS A 140 7.12 -25.22 -4.92
C LYS A 140 6.42 -26.41 -5.62
N PRO A 141 6.98 -26.93 -6.73
CA PRO A 141 6.44 -28.12 -7.42
C PRO A 141 6.28 -29.36 -6.53
N ASN A 142 7.00 -29.43 -5.41
CA ASN A 142 6.95 -30.51 -4.43
C ASN A 142 5.95 -30.25 -3.27
N GLY A 143 5.07 -29.25 -3.39
CA GLY A 143 4.06 -28.91 -2.38
C GLY A 143 4.60 -28.20 -1.12
N LYS A 144 5.92 -27.98 -0.99
CA LYS A 144 6.50 -27.27 0.16
C LYS A 144 6.37 -25.76 -0.04
N LYS A 145 5.86 -25.05 0.99
CA LYS A 145 5.80 -23.59 1.01
C LYS A 145 7.19 -22.99 1.26
N LYS A 146 7.64 -22.09 0.40
CA LYS A 146 8.85 -21.29 0.63
C LYS A 146 8.52 -20.07 1.50
N ARG A 147 9.48 -19.59 2.30
CA ARG A 147 9.36 -18.30 2.98
C ARG A 147 9.43 -17.20 1.92
N ALA A 148 8.49 -16.26 1.97
CA ALA A 148 8.51 -15.09 1.09
C ALA A 148 9.75 -14.22 1.37
N VAL A 149 10.38 -13.76 0.30
CA VAL A 149 11.44 -12.73 0.34
C VAL A 149 10.93 -11.43 -0.24
N PHE A 150 11.65 -10.32 -0.03
CA PHE A 150 11.25 -9.00 -0.54
C PHE A 150 10.83 -8.99 -2.03
N ALA A 151 11.56 -9.72 -2.89
CA ALA A 151 11.22 -9.84 -4.31
C ALA A 151 9.84 -10.49 -4.56
N ASP A 152 9.45 -11.49 -3.74
CA ASP A 152 8.13 -12.12 -3.86
C ASP A 152 7.01 -11.12 -3.50
N TYR A 153 7.26 -10.26 -2.50
CA TYR A 153 6.33 -9.20 -2.12
C TYR A 153 6.19 -8.13 -3.20
N ILE A 154 7.29 -7.71 -3.83
CA ILE A 154 7.27 -6.72 -4.92
C ILE A 154 6.51 -7.29 -6.13
N GLU A 155 6.76 -8.55 -6.49
CA GLU A 155 6.07 -9.19 -7.61
C GLU A 155 4.57 -9.34 -7.33
N CYS A 156 4.20 -9.75 -6.11
CA CYS A 156 2.79 -9.79 -5.70
C CYS A 156 2.16 -8.40 -5.74
N ALA A 157 2.85 -7.36 -5.24
CA ALA A 157 2.39 -5.97 -5.28
C ALA A 157 2.10 -5.49 -6.70
N LYS A 158 2.94 -5.88 -7.67
CA LYS A 158 2.72 -5.62 -9.09
C LYS A 158 1.48 -6.35 -9.62
N GLN A 159 1.31 -7.63 -9.28
CA GLN A 159 0.18 -8.44 -9.73
C GLN A 159 -1.16 -7.93 -9.22
N VAL A 160 -1.21 -7.44 -7.98
CA VAL A 160 -2.44 -6.90 -7.37
C VAL A 160 -2.64 -5.40 -7.63
N GLY A 161 -1.76 -4.77 -8.41
CA GLY A 161 -1.90 -3.38 -8.83
C GLY A 161 -1.51 -2.32 -7.79
N ILE A 162 -0.79 -2.69 -6.72
CA ILE A 162 -0.16 -1.71 -5.81
C ILE A 162 0.93 -0.94 -6.56
N PHE A 163 1.75 -1.66 -7.33
CA PHE A 163 2.79 -1.10 -8.17
C PHE A 163 2.48 -1.30 -9.65
N ASP A 164 2.77 -0.28 -10.45
CA ASP A 164 2.92 -0.48 -11.88
C ASP A 164 4.27 -1.14 -12.21
N LYS A 165 4.53 -1.32 -13.51
CA LYS A 165 5.77 -1.94 -13.98
C LYS A 165 7.02 -1.12 -13.61
N ALA A 166 6.98 0.20 -13.75
CA ALA A 166 8.12 1.07 -13.48
C ALA A 166 8.41 1.11 -11.97
N GLU A 167 7.38 1.23 -11.15
CA GLU A 167 7.45 1.21 -9.69
C GLU A 167 8.01 -0.10 -9.15
N ALA A 168 7.59 -1.23 -9.73
CA ALA A 168 8.17 -2.53 -9.41
C ALA A 168 9.67 -2.59 -9.75
N HIS A 169 10.10 -2.00 -10.87
CA HIS A 169 11.54 -1.90 -11.20
C HIS A 169 12.31 -1.04 -10.20
N PHE A 170 11.76 0.10 -9.78
CA PHE A 170 12.37 0.94 -8.75
C PHE A 170 12.49 0.22 -7.40
N ALA A 171 11.44 -0.49 -6.98
CA ALA A 171 11.45 -1.29 -5.76
C ALA A 171 12.52 -2.40 -5.82
N LEU A 172 12.69 -3.05 -6.97
CA LEU A 172 13.76 -4.02 -7.19
C LEU A 172 15.16 -3.39 -7.10
N GLY A 173 15.35 -2.18 -7.64
CA GLY A 173 16.60 -1.44 -7.51
C GLY A 173 16.94 -1.12 -6.04
N ILE A 174 15.96 -0.66 -5.27
CA ILE A 174 16.12 -0.42 -3.83
C ILE A 174 16.44 -1.73 -3.06
N LYS A 175 15.82 -2.85 -3.45
CA LYS A 175 16.15 -4.19 -2.91
C LYS A 175 17.60 -4.57 -3.18
N GLU A 176 18.13 -4.27 -4.36
CA GLU A 176 19.53 -4.53 -4.71
C GLU A 176 20.48 -3.69 -3.85
N TYR A 177 20.19 -2.40 -3.67
CA TYR A 177 20.94 -1.53 -2.75
C TYR A 177 21.01 -2.11 -1.33
N ARG A 178 19.86 -2.52 -0.80
CA ARG A 178 19.77 -3.14 0.53
C ARG A 178 20.62 -4.41 0.62
N ASN A 179 20.56 -5.26 -0.41
CA ASN A 179 21.30 -6.51 -0.42
C ASN A 179 22.81 -6.27 -0.48
N GLU A 180 23.27 -5.30 -1.26
CA GLU A 180 24.69 -4.93 -1.32
C GLU A 180 25.17 -4.39 0.04
N GLU A 181 24.46 -3.43 0.63
CA GLU A 181 24.83 -2.89 1.95
C GLU A 181 24.82 -3.96 3.06
N ALA A 182 23.91 -4.92 2.99
CA ALA A 182 23.81 -6.01 3.96
C ALA A 182 24.93 -7.07 3.81
N HIS A 183 25.59 -7.15 2.66
CA HIS A 183 26.54 -8.23 2.34
C HIS A 183 27.95 -7.74 2.01
N VAL A 184 28.13 -6.46 1.73
CA VAL A 184 29.42 -5.85 1.39
C VAL A 184 29.72 -4.76 2.42
N VAL A 185 30.89 -4.83 3.03
CA VAL A 185 31.30 -3.86 4.05
C VAL A 185 31.78 -2.58 3.38
N GLY A 186 31.18 -1.44 3.77
CA GLY A 186 31.63 -0.11 3.34
C GLY A 186 31.24 0.24 1.91
N VAL A 187 30.07 -0.21 1.44
CA VAL A 187 29.53 0.23 0.15
C VAL A 187 29.42 1.75 0.19
N LYS A 188 29.96 2.39 -0.85
CA LYS A 188 29.76 3.82 -1.07
C LYS A 188 29.19 4.02 -2.45
N ARG A 189 28.10 4.78 -2.52
CA ARG A 189 27.49 5.21 -3.78
C ARG A 189 27.49 6.72 -3.85
N GLN A 190 27.31 7.25 -5.06
CA GLN A 190 27.23 8.69 -5.24
C GLN A 190 26.02 9.23 -4.49
N LEU A 191 26.18 10.39 -3.85
CA LEU A 191 25.12 11.02 -3.07
C LEU A 191 23.79 11.13 -3.84
N ASN A 192 23.86 11.52 -5.11
CA ASN A 192 22.69 11.66 -5.98
C ASN A 192 21.91 10.35 -6.10
N TYR A 193 22.61 9.22 -6.24
CA TYR A 193 21.94 7.91 -6.30
C TYR A 193 21.26 7.57 -4.98
N ASN A 194 21.90 7.84 -3.85
CA ASN A 194 21.29 7.58 -2.54
C ASN A 194 20.05 8.47 -2.33
N MET A 195 20.14 9.75 -2.69
CA MET A 195 19.03 10.70 -2.57
C MET A 195 17.86 10.32 -3.48
N SER A 196 18.13 9.98 -4.75
CA SER A 196 17.10 9.51 -5.68
C SER A 196 16.44 8.22 -5.19
N SER A 197 17.20 7.27 -4.64
CA SER A 197 16.66 6.04 -4.06
C SER A 197 15.78 6.32 -2.84
N ILE A 198 16.17 7.26 -1.97
CA ILE A 198 15.35 7.63 -0.80
C ILE A 198 14.06 8.33 -1.25
N LEU A 199 14.13 9.30 -2.17
CA LEU A 199 12.94 9.98 -2.70
C LEU A 199 11.97 8.99 -3.36
N THR A 200 12.50 8.10 -4.21
CA THR A 200 11.69 7.05 -4.85
C THR A 200 11.11 6.11 -3.81
N GLY A 201 11.86 5.78 -2.75
CA GLY A 201 11.36 4.94 -1.68
C GLY A 201 10.26 5.60 -0.83
N ILE A 202 10.33 6.92 -0.59
CA ILE A 202 9.24 7.68 0.06
C ILE A 202 7.95 7.54 -0.74
N GLU A 203 8.03 7.71 -2.06
CA GLU A 203 6.88 7.55 -2.96
C GLU A 203 6.31 6.13 -2.91
N LEU A 204 7.17 5.11 -2.92
CA LEU A 204 6.74 3.73 -2.80
C LEU A 204 6.08 3.43 -1.44
N ILE A 205 6.58 3.98 -0.33
CA ILE A 205 5.97 3.85 1.01
C ILE A 205 4.54 4.42 0.98
N LEU A 206 4.42 5.64 0.47
CA LEU A 206 3.16 6.37 0.32
C LEU A 206 2.16 5.56 -0.51
N LYS A 207 2.58 5.00 -1.64
CA LYS A 207 1.71 4.19 -2.51
C LYS A 207 1.31 2.86 -1.89
N CYS A 208 2.25 2.17 -1.24
CA CYS A 208 1.94 0.93 -0.52
C CYS A 208 0.84 1.16 0.53
N ASP A 209 0.94 2.27 1.27
CA ASP A 209 0.03 2.60 2.37
C ASP A 209 -1.36 3.01 1.89
N SER A 210 -1.44 3.90 0.90
CA SER A 210 -2.72 4.37 0.36
C SER A 210 -3.52 3.26 -0.32
N PHE A 211 -2.86 2.19 -0.77
CA PHE A 211 -3.55 1.09 -1.43
C PHE A 211 -4.49 0.35 -0.47
N SER A 212 -5.78 0.53 -0.72
CA SER A 212 -6.87 -0.14 -0.02
C SER A 212 -7.49 -1.15 -0.96
N PHE A 213 -7.62 -2.39 -0.52
CA PHE A 213 -8.21 -3.44 -1.36
C PHE A 213 -9.71 -3.20 -1.51
N SER A 214 -10.18 -3.10 -2.76
CA SER A 214 -11.60 -3.28 -3.05
C SER A 214 -11.97 -4.71 -2.68
N ALA A 215 -12.84 -4.89 -1.68
CA ALA A 215 -13.39 -6.20 -1.36
C ALA A 215 -14.15 -6.72 -2.59
N ASN A 216 -13.68 -7.83 -3.15
CA ASN A 216 -14.42 -8.68 -4.10
C ASN A 216 -15.18 -9.74 -3.32
#